data_AF-A0A7Y3C3N8-F1
#
_entry.id   AF-A0A7Y3C3N8-F1
#
_cell.length_a   1.000
_cell.length_b   1.000
_cell.length_c   1.000
_cell.angle_alpha   90.00
_cell.angle_beta   90.00
_cell.angle_gamma   90.00
#
_symmetry.space_group_name_H-M   'P 1'
#
loop_
_entity.id
_entity.type
_entity.pdbx_description
1 polymer ?
#
loop_
_entity_poly.entity_id
_entity_poly.type
_entity_poly.pdbx_seq_one_letter_code
_entity_poly.pdbx_strand_id
1 'polypeptide(L)'
;MQPQILVVSDPPHGEVDIAAMSNTLGLDEETTRLKVAFPAPEILAASGPQRAHDIAEELRAGGLHTRVIAGDGLAALPWSRLATDLSFGEDALEARVHEGSITIPYSASMWAVSCMPPSGFSKESKVSLHEAMASRGGPTVAEALEWTPHLDLYAVTEEGVGRLSIVEAPRAALEEFERRFHRVGVDRRLDGVRPRQRFVAGEAGFDIDLRKAFSFGTLLLRQVLQSVSEELRDLPQYEYASRLSFATRPGAREP
;
A
#
# COMPACT_ATOMS: atom_id res chain seq x y z
N MET A 1 -19.73 -0.59 -15.94
CA MET A 1 -18.68 0.46 -15.98
C MET A 1 -17.46 -0.14 -16.67
N GLN A 2 -16.73 0.62 -17.48
CA GLN A 2 -15.45 0.14 -18.02
C GLN A 2 -14.46 -0.04 -16.85
N PRO A 3 -13.62 -1.09 -16.85
CA PRO A 3 -12.65 -1.30 -15.79
C PRO A 3 -11.66 -0.14 -15.77
N GLN A 4 -11.41 0.41 -14.57
CA GLN A 4 -10.39 1.44 -14.42
C GLN A 4 -9.01 0.80 -14.49
N ILE A 5 -8.14 1.44 -15.27
CA ILE A 5 -6.72 1.13 -15.32
C ILE A 5 -5.98 2.20 -14.54
N LEU A 6 -5.12 1.75 -13.63
CA LEU A 6 -4.37 2.59 -12.71
C LEU A 6 -2.93 2.70 -13.21
N VAL A 7 -2.43 3.92 -13.29
CA VAL A 7 -1.02 4.23 -13.56
C VAL A 7 -0.33 4.48 -12.23
N VAL A 8 0.58 3.59 -11.88
CA VAL A 8 1.25 3.55 -10.59
C VAL A 8 2.71 3.93 -10.77
N SER A 9 3.20 4.90 -10.00
CA SER A 9 4.64 5.09 -9.83
C SER A 9 5.20 3.93 -9.01
N ASP A 10 6.34 3.40 -9.45
CA ASP A 10 7.00 2.28 -8.77
C ASP A 10 8.48 2.64 -8.53
N PRO A 11 8.82 3.47 -7.55
CA PRO A 11 10.20 3.91 -7.31
C PRO A 11 11.20 2.74 -7.16
N PRO A 12 12.50 2.91 -7.47
CA PRO A 12 13.18 4.17 -7.70
C PRO A 12 12.90 4.76 -9.08
N HIS A 13 12.97 6.09 -9.17
CA HIS A 13 12.91 6.83 -10.42
C HIS A 13 14.31 7.35 -10.79
N GLY A 14 14.54 7.58 -12.08
CA GLY A 14 15.75 8.25 -12.55
C GLY A 14 15.66 9.76 -12.35
N GLU A 15 16.38 10.50 -13.19
CA GLU A 15 16.11 11.93 -13.35
C GLU A 15 14.74 12.12 -14.00
N VAL A 16 13.93 13.03 -13.43
CA VAL A 16 12.53 13.24 -13.85
C VAL A 16 12.37 14.64 -14.41
N ASP A 17 11.78 14.75 -15.61
CA ASP A 17 11.36 16.03 -16.18
C ASP A 17 10.05 16.48 -15.53
N ILE A 18 10.17 17.25 -14.46
CA ILE A 18 9.02 17.75 -13.69
C ILE A 18 8.02 18.49 -14.57
N ALA A 19 8.47 19.33 -15.52
CA ALA A 19 7.58 20.13 -16.34
C ALA A 19 6.74 19.25 -17.29
N ALA A 20 7.38 18.25 -17.92
CA ALA A 20 6.66 17.27 -18.74
C ALA A 20 5.65 16.45 -17.91
N MET A 21 6.02 16.07 -16.69
CA MET A 21 5.15 15.30 -15.78
C MET A 21 3.97 16.13 -15.29
N SER A 22 4.19 17.40 -14.95
CA SER A 22 3.14 18.33 -14.53
C SER A 22 2.06 18.48 -15.59
N ASN A 23 2.46 18.65 -16.85
CA ASN A 23 1.52 18.71 -17.98
C ASN A 23 0.73 17.42 -18.14
N THR A 24 1.41 16.27 -18.05
CA THR A 24 0.79 14.94 -18.19
C THR A 24 -0.24 14.67 -17.10
N LEU A 25 0.09 15.01 -15.86
CA LEU A 25 -0.76 14.76 -14.69
C LEU A 25 -1.81 15.87 -14.45
N GLY A 26 -1.72 17.00 -15.16
CA GLY A 26 -2.57 18.17 -14.92
C GLY A 26 -2.33 18.78 -13.54
N LEU A 27 -1.08 18.75 -13.07
CA LEU A 27 -0.64 19.24 -11.75
C LEU A 27 0.30 20.43 -11.92
N ASP A 28 0.44 21.25 -10.88
CA ASP A 28 1.57 22.18 -10.79
C ASP A 28 2.89 21.43 -10.53
N GLU A 29 4.02 22.10 -10.82
CA GLU A 29 5.35 21.53 -10.67
C GLU A 29 5.70 21.17 -9.23
N GLU A 30 5.25 21.95 -8.25
CA GLU A 30 5.54 21.71 -6.83
C GLU A 30 4.88 20.40 -6.35
N THR A 31 3.59 20.25 -6.64
CA THR A 31 2.81 19.03 -6.37
C THR A 31 3.41 17.83 -7.10
N THR A 32 3.82 18.03 -8.35
CA THR A 32 4.47 16.99 -9.16
C THR A 32 5.77 16.53 -8.50
N ARG A 33 6.65 17.47 -8.09
CA ARG A 33 7.90 17.17 -7.36
C ARG A 33 7.64 16.34 -6.10
N LEU A 34 6.64 16.71 -5.30
CA LEU A 34 6.30 15.97 -4.09
C LEU A 34 5.82 14.54 -4.36
N LYS A 35 5.06 14.33 -5.44
CA LYS A 35 4.59 13.00 -5.84
C LYS A 35 5.70 12.11 -6.35
N VAL A 36 6.53 12.62 -7.26
CA VAL A 36 7.62 11.83 -7.84
C VAL A 36 8.76 11.57 -6.84
N ALA A 37 8.92 12.44 -5.83
CA ALA A 37 9.88 12.22 -4.76
C ALA A 37 9.38 11.23 -3.69
N PHE A 38 8.13 10.75 -3.77
CA PHE A 38 7.60 9.83 -2.78
C PHE A 38 8.30 8.46 -2.92
N PRO A 39 8.90 7.90 -1.84
CA PRO A 39 9.77 6.74 -1.96
C PRO A 39 9.02 5.41 -2.09
N ALA A 40 7.69 5.44 -2.18
CA ALA A 40 6.82 4.28 -2.16
C ALA A 40 5.86 4.27 -3.36
N PRO A 41 5.35 3.11 -3.78
CA PRO A 41 4.39 3.04 -4.87
C PRO A 41 3.12 3.86 -4.65
N GLU A 42 2.68 4.60 -5.66
CA GLU A 42 1.50 5.48 -5.59
C GLU A 42 0.75 5.54 -6.93
N ILE A 43 -0.58 5.59 -6.90
CA ILE A 43 -1.39 5.89 -8.09
C ILE A 43 -1.16 7.36 -8.48
N LEU A 44 -0.64 7.56 -9.69
CA LEU A 44 -0.48 8.89 -10.30
C LEU A 44 -1.67 9.26 -11.18
N ALA A 45 -2.32 8.29 -11.83
CA ALA A 45 -3.51 8.51 -12.64
C ALA A 45 -4.42 7.27 -12.66
N ALA A 46 -5.71 7.47 -12.96
CA ALA A 46 -6.68 6.42 -13.21
C ALA A 46 -7.56 6.81 -14.40
N SER A 47 -7.69 5.92 -15.39
CA SER A 47 -8.46 6.20 -16.61
C SER A 47 -8.92 4.92 -17.30
N GLY A 48 -9.57 5.05 -18.45
CA GLY A 48 -9.84 3.93 -19.34
C GLY A 48 -8.54 3.37 -19.95
N PRO A 49 -8.57 2.15 -20.54
CA PRO A 49 -7.36 1.43 -20.92
C PRO A 49 -6.40 2.21 -21.82
N GLN A 50 -6.89 2.73 -22.95
CA GLN A 50 -6.03 3.44 -23.90
C GLN A 50 -5.39 4.67 -23.27
N ARG A 51 -6.18 5.53 -22.61
CA ARG A 51 -5.66 6.75 -22.00
C ARG A 51 -4.69 6.47 -20.85
N ALA A 52 -4.92 5.42 -20.06
CA ALA A 52 -4.00 5.03 -19.00
C ALA A 52 -2.65 4.55 -19.55
N HIS A 53 -2.65 3.82 -20.68
CA HIS A 53 -1.43 3.45 -21.38
C HIS A 53 -0.72 4.67 -21.95
N ASP A 54 -1.43 5.59 -22.60
CA ASP A 54 -0.85 6.83 -23.14
C ASP A 54 -0.19 7.65 -22.02
N ILE A 55 -0.89 7.84 -20.89
CA ILE A 55 -0.33 8.52 -19.71
C ILE A 55 0.91 7.78 -19.21
N ALA A 56 0.88 6.45 -19.10
CA ALA A 56 2.03 5.70 -18.62
C ALA A 56 3.26 5.85 -19.52
N GLU A 57 3.09 5.87 -20.85
CA GLU A 57 4.16 6.13 -21.81
C GLU A 57 4.69 7.57 -21.70
N GLU A 58 3.80 8.57 -21.63
CA GLU A 58 4.16 9.98 -21.41
C GLU A 58 5.00 10.13 -20.12
N LEU A 59 4.57 9.49 -19.03
CA LEU A 59 5.29 9.52 -17.75
C LEU A 59 6.65 8.82 -17.79
N ARG A 60 6.76 7.68 -18.51
CA ARG A 60 8.05 6.99 -18.70
C ARG A 60 9.01 7.80 -19.54
N ALA A 61 8.51 8.47 -20.58
CA ALA A 61 9.33 9.36 -21.41
C ALA A 61 9.92 10.52 -20.60
N GLY A 62 9.21 10.99 -19.56
CA GLY A 62 9.73 11.96 -18.60
C GLY A 62 10.54 11.37 -17.44
N GLY A 63 10.93 10.10 -17.48
CA GLY A 63 11.88 9.49 -16.55
C GLY A 63 11.29 8.71 -15.36
N LEU A 64 9.95 8.59 -15.26
CA LEU A 64 9.33 7.79 -14.21
C LEU A 64 9.35 6.30 -14.52
N HIS A 65 9.62 5.49 -13.50
CA HIS A 65 9.29 4.06 -13.56
C HIS A 65 7.81 3.90 -13.20
N THR A 66 6.99 3.56 -14.19
CA THR A 66 5.55 3.38 -14.03
C THR A 66 5.07 1.98 -14.40
N ARG A 67 4.12 1.48 -13.64
CA ARG A 67 3.38 0.24 -13.89
C ARG A 67 1.93 0.56 -14.18
N VAL A 68 1.33 -0.23 -15.05
CA VAL A 68 -0.09 -0.15 -15.36
C VAL A 68 -0.74 -1.38 -14.75
N ILE A 69 -1.71 -1.18 -13.86
CA ILE A 69 -2.44 -2.27 -13.21
C ILE A 69 -3.93 -2.12 -13.47
N ALA A 70 -4.62 -3.24 -13.68
CA ALA A 70 -6.07 -3.24 -13.71
C ALA A 70 -6.61 -3.07 -12.28
N GLY A 71 -7.59 -2.18 -12.11
CA GLY A 71 -8.14 -1.87 -10.79
C GLY A 71 -8.78 -3.09 -10.11
N ASP A 72 -9.48 -3.93 -10.88
CA ASP A 72 -10.02 -5.20 -10.39
C ASP A 72 -8.94 -6.15 -9.87
N GLY A 73 -7.75 -6.13 -10.48
CA GLY A 73 -6.59 -6.85 -9.99
C GLY A 73 -6.09 -6.35 -8.63
N LEU A 74 -6.31 -5.08 -8.27
CA LEU A 74 -6.00 -4.56 -6.94
C LEU A 74 -7.10 -4.97 -5.92
N ALA A 75 -8.35 -4.96 -6.35
CA ALA A 75 -9.49 -5.40 -5.54
C ALA A 75 -9.46 -6.91 -5.25
N ALA A 76 -8.94 -7.72 -6.17
CA ALA A 76 -8.82 -9.17 -6.02
C ALA A 76 -7.76 -9.62 -5.01
N LEU A 77 -6.89 -8.72 -4.53
CA LEU A 77 -5.92 -9.07 -3.51
C LEU A 77 -6.62 -9.33 -2.17
N PRO A 78 -6.25 -10.41 -1.47
CA PRO A 78 -6.92 -10.80 -0.23
C PRO A 78 -6.78 -9.72 0.85
N TRP A 79 -7.80 -9.65 1.68
CA TRP A 79 -7.72 -8.92 2.93
C TRP A 79 -6.65 -9.50 3.85
N SER A 80 -6.01 -8.61 4.59
CA SER A 80 -5.04 -9.01 5.59
C SER A 80 -5.73 -9.85 6.68
N ARG A 81 -5.06 -10.94 7.06
CA ARG A 81 -5.32 -11.65 8.31
C ARG A 81 -4.26 -11.22 9.32
N LEU A 82 -4.69 -10.72 10.46
CA LEU A 82 -3.78 -10.27 11.51
C LEU A 82 -3.19 -11.47 12.28
N ALA A 83 -1.88 -11.63 12.22
CA ALA A 83 -1.15 -12.59 13.03
C ALA A 83 -1.08 -12.10 14.48
N THR A 84 -1.58 -12.92 15.41
CA THR A 84 -1.45 -12.71 16.85
C THR A 84 -0.29 -13.48 17.46
N ASP A 85 0.18 -14.52 16.77
CA ASP A 85 1.32 -15.34 17.15
C ASP A 85 1.98 -15.94 15.91
N LEU A 86 3.28 -16.18 15.96
CA LEU A 86 4.09 -16.69 14.85
C LEU A 86 5.13 -17.69 15.37
N SER A 87 5.18 -18.86 14.73
CA SER A 87 6.22 -19.86 14.98
C SER A 87 6.82 -20.37 13.67
N PHE A 88 8.15 -20.44 13.63
CA PHE A 88 8.88 -21.06 12.53
C PHE A 88 9.07 -22.55 12.85
N GLY A 89 8.26 -23.38 12.20
CA GLY A 89 8.38 -24.84 12.28
C GLY A 89 9.54 -25.38 11.43
N GLU A 90 9.63 -26.70 11.33
CA GLU A 90 10.65 -27.39 10.54
C GLU A 90 10.51 -27.10 9.04
N ASP A 91 9.28 -27.21 8.50
CA ASP A 91 8.99 -27.10 7.06
C ASP A 91 8.06 -25.92 6.68
N ALA A 92 7.52 -25.22 7.66
CA ALA A 92 6.53 -24.16 7.43
C ALA A 92 6.55 -23.06 8.49
N LEU A 93 6.08 -21.88 8.11
CA LEU A 93 5.62 -20.85 9.02
C LEU A 93 4.22 -21.21 9.52
N GLU A 94 4.03 -21.16 10.83
CA GLU A 94 2.73 -21.27 11.47
C GLU A 94 2.35 -19.91 12.05
N ALA A 95 1.13 -19.46 11.75
CA ALA A 95 0.60 -18.20 12.25
C ALA A 95 -0.77 -18.44 12.89
N ARG A 96 -0.95 -17.94 14.11
CA ARG A 96 -2.28 -17.85 14.73
C ARG A 96 -2.92 -16.55 14.29
N VAL A 97 -4.15 -16.63 13.80
CA VAL A 97 -5.00 -15.49 13.45
C VAL A 97 -6.33 -15.63 14.18
N HIS A 98 -7.19 -14.60 14.11
CA HIS A 98 -8.48 -14.64 14.79
C HIS A 98 -9.37 -15.81 14.33
N GLU A 99 -9.32 -16.13 13.03
CA GLU A 99 -10.14 -17.17 12.41
C GLU A 99 -9.54 -18.59 12.49
N GLY A 100 -8.42 -18.76 13.21
CA GLY A 100 -7.76 -20.06 13.38
C GLY A 100 -6.25 -20.00 13.15
N SER A 101 -5.71 -21.05 12.55
CA SER A 101 -4.28 -21.16 12.24
C SER A 101 -4.06 -21.19 10.73
N ILE A 102 -2.97 -20.59 10.30
CA ILE A 102 -2.51 -20.60 8.91
C ILE A 102 -1.12 -21.22 8.90
N THR A 103 -0.89 -22.09 7.90
CA THR A 103 0.41 -22.71 7.65
C THR A 103 0.88 -22.30 6.27
N ILE A 104 2.09 -21.75 6.18
CA ILE A 104 2.71 -21.35 4.92
C ILE A 104 3.99 -22.17 4.73
N PRO A 105 4.02 -23.13 3.77
CA PRO A 105 5.20 -23.96 3.56
C PRO A 105 6.37 -23.12 3.03
N TYR A 106 7.60 -23.47 3.41
CA TYR A 106 8.80 -22.75 2.95
C TYR A 106 9.09 -22.91 1.45
N SER A 107 8.40 -23.84 0.78
CA SER A 107 8.40 -23.99 -0.68
C SER A 107 7.56 -22.94 -1.41
N ALA A 108 6.64 -22.25 -0.71
CA ALA A 108 5.81 -21.22 -1.31
C ALA A 108 6.66 -20.01 -1.74
N SER A 109 6.27 -19.39 -2.87
CA SER A 109 6.84 -18.11 -3.27
C SER A 109 6.28 -17.02 -2.36
N MET A 110 7.15 -16.28 -1.68
CA MET A 110 6.73 -15.32 -0.66
C MET A 110 7.24 -13.91 -0.97
N TRP A 111 6.40 -12.92 -0.74
CA TRP A 111 6.78 -11.52 -0.80
C TRP A 111 6.46 -10.84 0.51
N ALA A 112 7.49 -10.22 1.09
CA ALA A 112 7.38 -9.52 2.35
C ALA A 112 7.47 -8.02 2.10
N VAL A 113 6.48 -7.25 2.51
CA VAL A 113 6.53 -5.79 2.49
C VAL A 113 6.75 -5.30 3.90
N SER A 114 7.96 -4.78 4.15
CA SER A 114 8.34 -4.20 5.42
C SER A 114 7.83 -2.77 5.50
N CYS A 115 7.05 -2.50 6.54
CA CYS A 115 6.31 -1.26 6.77
C CYS A 115 6.74 -0.63 8.11
N MET A 116 8.03 -0.75 8.47
CA MET A 116 8.50 -0.33 9.78
C MET A 116 8.35 1.19 9.95
N PRO A 117 7.69 1.68 11.00
CA PRO A 117 7.60 3.12 11.23
C PRO A 117 9.00 3.70 11.53
N PRO A 118 9.22 5.00 11.29
CA PRO A 118 10.49 5.62 11.63
C PRO A 118 10.72 5.66 13.14
N SER A 119 11.99 5.74 13.54
CA SER A 119 12.36 5.87 14.95
C SER A 119 11.64 7.06 15.62
N GLY A 120 11.11 6.83 16.83
CA GLY A 120 10.38 7.85 17.60
C GLY A 120 8.95 8.12 17.15
N PHE A 121 8.40 7.34 16.20
CA PHE A 121 6.98 7.37 15.90
C PHE A 121 6.17 6.78 17.07
N SER A 122 5.20 7.54 17.58
CA SER A 122 4.25 7.04 18.59
C SER A 122 3.03 6.44 17.92
N LYS A 123 2.68 5.21 18.32
CA LYS A 123 1.42 4.55 17.93
C LYS A 123 0.22 5.02 18.75
N GLU A 124 0.44 5.77 19.83
CA GLU A 124 -0.62 6.23 20.71
C GLU A 124 -1.43 7.33 20.03
N SER A 125 -2.68 7.01 19.67
CA SER A 125 -3.65 8.01 19.23
C SER A 125 -4.01 8.91 20.42
N LYS A 126 -4.00 10.24 20.22
CA LYS A 126 -4.55 11.21 21.18
C LYS A 126 -6.08 11.21 21.23
N VAL A 127 -6.73 10.50 20.30
CA VAL A 127 -8.18 10.34 20.19
C VAL A 127 -8.52 8.91 20.59
N SER A 128 -9.43 8.76 21.55
CA SER A 128 -9.84 7.43 22.02
C SER A 128 -10.63 6.69 20.94
N LEU A 129 -10.49 5.36 20.86
CA LEU A 129 -11.25 4.50 19.95
C LEU A 129 -12.77 4.76 20.04
N HIS A 130 -13.28 5.04 21.24
CA HIS A 130 -14.70 5.31 21.48
C HIS A 130 -15.20 6.62 20.86
N GLU A 131 -14.45 7.72 21.00
CA GLU A 131 -14.77 9.00 20.36
C GLU A 131 -14.70 8.90 18.84
N ALA A 132 -13.76 8.09 18.35
CA ALA A 132 -13.56 7.83 16.95
C ALA A 132 -14.76 7.08 16.34
N MET A 133 -15.21 5.98 16.96
CA MET A 133 -16.35 5.17 16.50
C MET A 133 -17.69 5.92 16.49
N ALA A 134 -17.85 6.96 17.32
CA ALA A 134 -19.05 7.78 17.36
C ALA A 134 -19.21 8.68 16.11
N SER A 135 -18.13 8.91 15.36
CA SER A 135 -18.13 9.63 14.09
C SER A 135 -18.37 8.62 12.95
N ARG A 136 -19.56 8.66 12.32
CA ARG A 136 -20.00 7.66 11.31
C ARG A 136 -19.27 7.77 9.96
N GLY A 137 -17.95 7.63 9.94
CA GLY A 137 -17.13 7.89 8.75
C GLY A 137 -15.93 6.96 8.61
N GLY A 138 -16.17 5.66 8.36
CA GLY A 138 -15.10 4.70 8.04
C GLY A 138 -14.11 4.45 9.21
N PRO A 139 -13.04 3.67 8.98
CA PRO A 139 -12.03 3.42 10.00
C PRO A 139 -11.41 4.73 10.46
N THR A 140 -11.41 4.88 11.77
CA THR A 140 -11.05 6.09 12.50
C THR A 140 -9.54 6.26 12.60
N VAL A 141 -9.06 7.46 12.94
CA VAL A 141 -7.63 7.74 13.15
C VAL A 141 -7.00 6.79 14.18
N ALA A 142 -7.78 6.34 15.18
CA ALA A 142 -7.36 5.34 16.17
C ALA A 142 -7.16 3.95 15.53
N GLU A 143 -8.09 3.52 14.67
CA GLU A 143 -7.96 2.25 13.92
C GLU A 143 -6.80 2.29 12.92
N ALA A 144 -6.53 3.42 12.25
CA ALA A 144 -5.41 3.52 11.33
C ALA A 144 -4.02 3.46 12.00
N LEU A 145 -3.91 3.86 13.28
CA LEU A 145 -2.67 3.85 14.06
C LEU A 145 -2.44 2.51 14.77
N GLU A 146 -3.49 1.90 15.33
CA GLU A 146 -3.41 0.57 15.97
C GLU A 146 -3.09 -0.55 14.96
N TRP A 147 -3.47 -0.39 13.69
CA TRP A 147 -3.37 -1.42 12.67
C TRP A 147 -2.15 -1.29 11.77
N THR A 148 -1.15 -0.48 12.10
CA THR A 148 0.05 -0.38 11.25
C THR A 148 0.80 -1.71 11.25
N PRO A 149 0.74 -2.51 10.16
CA PRO A 149 1.55 -3.71 10.11
C PRO A 149 3.01 -3.27 10.06
N HIS A 150 3.86 -3.92 10.83
CA HIS A 150 5.31 -3.82 10.64
C HIS A 150 5.74 -4.63 9.42
N LEU A 151 4.98 -5.68 9.11
CA LEU A 151 5.29 -6.59 8.02
C LEU A 151 4.02 -7.18 7.42
N ASP A 152 3.91 -7.12 6.11
CA ASP A 152 2.91 -7.86 5.34
C ASP A 152 3.56 -8.97 4.54
N LEU A 153 3.02 -10.18 4.65
CA LEU A 153 3.47 -11.36 3.92
C LEU A 153 2.40 -11.73 2.91
N TYR A 154 2.81 -11.81 1.64
CA TYR A 154 2.03 -12.36 0.54
C TYR A 154 2.62 -13.71 0.17
N ALA A 155 1.86 -14.78 0.40
CA ALA A 155 2.23 -16.12 -0.02
C ALA A 155 1.49 -16.44 -1.31
N VAL A 156 2.23 -16.82 -2.34
CA VAL A 156 1.68 -17.27 -3.62
C VAL A 156 1.81 -18.79 -3.67
N THR A 157 0.67 -19.45 -3.81
CA THR A 157 0.54 -20.90 -3.93
C THR A 157 -0.27 -21.24 -5.17
N GLU A 158 -0.38 -22.53 -5.49
CA GLU A 158 -1.26 -23.01 -6.58
C GLU A 158 -2.74 -22.63 -6.35
N GLU A 159 -3.15 -22.44 -5.09
CA GLU A 159 -4.52 -22.07 -4.70
C GLU A 159 -4.79 -20.56 -4.80
N GLY A 160 -3.74 -19.75 -4.97
CA GLY A 160 -3.82 -18.31 -5.15
C GLY A 160 -2.90 -17.52 -4.20
N VAL A 161 -3.28 -16.27 -3.95
CA VAL A 161 -2.52 -15.36 -3.09
C VAL A 161 -3.17 -15.32 -1.71
N GLY A 162 -2.41 -15.67 -0.67
CA GLY A 162 -2.76 -15.43 0.72
C GLY A 162 -2.02 -14.22 1.28
N ARG A 163 -2.62 -13.53 2.26
CA ARG A 163 -1.98 -12.40 2.94
C ARG A 163 -2.08 -12.46 4.46
N LEU A 164 -0.96 -12.22 5.12
CA LEU A 164 -0.80 -12.20 6.56
C LEU A 164 -0.12 -10.90 6.99
N SER A 165 -0.69 -10.16 7.94
CA SER A 165 -0.07 -8.95 8.50
C SER A 165 0.40 -9.17 9.93
N ILE A 166 1.53 -8.54 10.27
CA ILE A 166 2.17 -8.65 11.57
C ILE A 166 2.38 -7.25 12.11
N VAL A 167 1.65 -6.87 13.16
CA VAL A 167 1.65 -5.50 13.73
C VAL A 167 2.89 -5.22 14.59
N GLU A 168 3.52 -6.26 15.15
CA GLU A 168 4.74 -6.15 15.95
C GLU A 168 5.76 -7.20 15.54
N ALA A 169 6.17 -7.17 14.27
CA ALA A 169 7.25 -8.05 13.82
C ALA A 169 8.57 -7.61 14.50
N PRO A 170 9.21 -8.45 15.33
CA PRO A 170 10.58 -8.16 15.75
C PRO A 170 11.47 -8.17 14.51
N ARG A 171 12.49 -7.31 14.46
CA ARG A 171 13.40 -7.22 13.30
C ARG A 171 14.02 -8.58 12.93
N ALA A 172 14.26 -9.42 13.92
CA ALA A 172 14.73 -10.80 13.76
C ALA A 172 13.77 -11.71 12.96
N ALA A 173 12.46 -11.41 12.91
CA ALA A 173 11.51 -12.17 12.11
C ALA A 173 11.77 -12.01 10.61
N LEU A 174 12.14 -10.81 10.14
CA LEU A 174 12.51 -10.56 8.74
C LEU A 174 13.73 -11.39 8.33
N GLU A 175 14.76 -11.41 9.18
CA GLU A 175 15.98 -12.20 8.94
C GLU A 175 15.67 -13.70 8.89
N GLU A 176 14.78 -14.17 9.76
CA GLU A 176 14.35 -15.57 9.77
C GLU A 176 13.50 -15.92 8.53
N PHE A 177 12.65 -15.00 8.04
CA PHE A 177 11.92 -15.17 6.77
C PHE A 177 12.89 -15.28 5.60
N GLU A 178 13.87 -14.37 5.50
CA GLU A 178 14.92 -14.38 4.48
C GLU A 178 15.75 -15.68 4.49
N ARG A 179 15.92 -16.28 5.68
CA ARG A 179 16.67 -17.52 5.85
C ARG A 179 15.88 -18.78 5.50
N ARG A 180 14.59 -18.83 5.86
CA ARG A 180 13.76 -20.05 5.76
C ARG A 180 13.08 -20.19 4.40
N PHE A 181 12.60 -19.09 3.83
CA PHE A 181 11.89 -19.13 2.55
C PHE A 181 12.89 -19.04 1.40
N HIS A 182 12.99 -20.11 0.60
CA HIS A 182 13.95 -20.20 -0.49
C HIS A 182 13.68 -19.20 -1.63
N ARG A 183 12.44 -18.70 -1.72
CA ARG A 183 11.96 -17.77 -2.75
C ARG A 183 11.26 -16.57 -2.10
N VAL A 184 11.98 -15.82 -1.28
CA VAL A 184 11.46 -14.61 -0.65
C VAL A 184 11.98 -13.33 -1.30
N GLY A 185 11.04 -12.46 -1.66
CA GLY A 185 11.33 -11.08 -2.04
C GLY A 185 10.91 -10.12 -0.94
N VAL A 186 11.87 -9.40 -0.33
CA VAL A 186 11.55 -8.34 0.64
C VAL A 186 11.53 -6.98 -0.05
N ASP A 187 10.45 -6.24 0.14
CA ASP A 187 10.34 -4.83 -0.23
C ASP A 187 10.40 -3.98 1.03
N ARG A 188 11.43 -3.13 1.12
CA ARG A 188 11.70 -2.26 2.27
C ARG A 188 11.40 -0.79 1.98
N ARG A 189 10.79 -0.47 0.83
CA ARG A 189 10.51 0.92 0.44
C ARG A 189 9.54 1.65 1.37
N LEU A 190 8.75 0.91 2.16
CA LEU A 190 7.86 1.50 3.18
C LEU A 190 8.53 1.68 4.54
N ASP A 191 9.78 1.20 4.73
CA ASP A 191 10.51 1.41 5.98
C ASP A 191 10.81 2.89 6.19
N GLY A 192 10.50 3.38 7.39
CA GLY A 192 10.71 4.78 7.78
C GLY A 192 9.72 5.76 7.14
N VAL A 193 8.83 5.30 6.26
CA VAL A 193 7.75 6.14 5.72
C VAL A 193 6.78 6.43 6.84
N ARG A 194 6.54 7.70 7.16
CA ARG A 194 5.53 8.09 8.15
C ARG A 194 4.13 7.82 7.59
N PRO A 195 3.21 7.23 8.37
CA PRO A 195 1.83 7.15 7.95
C PRO A 195 1.28 8.58 7.85
N ARG A 196 0.63 8.85 6.72
CA ARG A 196 -0.13 10.07 6.46
C ARG A 196 -1.55 9.81 6.91
N GLN A 197 -2.12 10.78 7.63
CA GLN A 197 -3.54 10.76 7.95
C GLN A 197 -4.34 10.85 6.64
N ARG A 198 -5.21 9.86 6.42
CA ARG A 198 -6.19 9.90 5.33
C ARG A 198 -7.41 10.65 5.88
N PHE A 199 -7.51 11.95 5.59
CA PHE A 199 -8.63 12.75 6.07
C PHE A 199 -9.96 12.28 5.49
N VAL A 200 -10.99 12.30 6.34
CA VAL A 200 -12.39 12.07 5.95
C VAL A 200 -13.03 13.44 5.65
N ALA A 201 -13.80 13.54 4.58
CA ALA A 201 -14.56 14.75 4.31
C ALA A 201 -15.54 15.02 5.48
N GLY A 202 -15.45 16.22 6.09
CA GLY A 202 -16.38 16.67 7.14
C GLY A 202 -15.80 16.76 8.55
N GLU A 203 -14.49 16.55 8.74
CA GLU A 203 -13.84 16.75 10.04
C GLU A 203 -13.84 18.23 10.44
N ALA A 204 -14.28 18.54 11.66
CA ALA A 204 -14.31 19.90 12.19
C ALA A 204 -12.87 20.44 12.32
N GLY A 205 -12.54 21.51 11.59
CA GLY A 205 -11.19 22.09 11.54
C GLY A 205 -10.35 21.67 10.34
N PHE A 206 -10.90 20.92 9.38
CA PHE A 206 -10.22 20.61 8.12
C PHE A 206 -10.02 21.87 7.26
N ASP A 207 -8.76 22.30 7.14
CA ASP A 207 -8.36 23.39 6.25
C ASP A 207 -8.02 22.84 4.86
N ILE A 208 -8.78 23.31 3.86
CA ILE A 208 -8.61 22.94 2.46
C ILE A 208 -7.26 23.40 1.87
N ASP A 209 -6.61 24.39 2.49
CA ASP A 209 -5.30 24.89 2.09
C ASP A 209 -4.13 24.06 2.65
N LEU A 210 -4.38 23.19 3.65
CA LEU A 210 -3.40 22.18 4.12
C LEU A 210 -3.18 21.03 3.12
N ARG A 211 -3.90 21.01 1.99
CA ARG A 211 -3.62 20.16 0.82
C ARG A 211 -2.15 20.25 0.37
N LYS A 212 -1.48 21.38 0.61
CA LYS A 212 -0.10 21.60 0.14
C LYS A 212 0.98 20.89 0.95
N ALA A 213 0.68 20.40 2.16
CA ALA A 213 1.62 19.59 2.93
C ALA A 213 1.45 18.07 2.72
N PHE A 214 0.38 17.65 2.03
CA PHE A 214 0.01 16.25 1.89
C PHE A 214 -0.64 16.01 0.54
N SER A 215 0.04 15.22 -0.31
CA SER A 215 -0.34 14.65 -1.62
C SER A 215 -1.70 15.08 -2.22
N PHE A 216 -1.73 15.25 -3.54
CA PHE A 216 -2.94 15.43 -4.37
C PHE A 216 -4.11 14.42 -4.17
N GLY A 217 -4.01 13.44 -3.27
CA GLY A 217 -4.74 12.18 -3.40
C GLY A 217 -5.92 11.95 -2.48
N THR A 218 -5.97 12.32 -1.20
CA THR A 218 -6.88 11.60 -0.26
C THR A 218 -8.34 11.51 -0.71
N LEU A 219 -8.95 12.59 -1.21
CA LEU A 219 -10.32 12.55 -1.74
C LEU A 219 -10.41 11.93 -3.15
N LEU A 220 -9.55 12.33 -4.09
CA LEU A 220 -9.58 11.81 -5.46
C LEU A 220 -9.18 10.33 -5.53
N LEU A 221 -8.12 9.94 -4.82
CA LEU A 221 -7.70 8.57 -4.58
C LEU A 221 -8.84 7.78 -3.93
N ARG A 222 -9.51 8.31 -2.90
CA ARG A 222 -10.66 7.64 -2.28
C ARG A 222 -11.78 7.40 -3.29
N GLN A 223 -12.09 8.38 -4.15
CA GLN A 223 -13.08 8.22 -5.23
C GLN A 223 -12.64 7.18 -6.27
N VAL A 224 -11.38 7.22 -6.70
CA VAL A 224 -10.78 6.22 -7.61
C VAL A 224 -10.89 4.84 -6.99
N LEU A 225 -10.43 4.65 -5.76
CA LEU A 225 -10.50 3.37 -5.05
C LEU A 225 -11.94 2.90 -4.86
N GLN A 226 -12.86 3.78 -4.47
CA GLN A 226 -14.29 3.45 -4.35
C GLN A 226 -14.89 2.99 -5.68
N SER A 227 -14.48 3.63 -6.79
CA SER A 227 -14.97 3.25 -8.13
C SER A 227 -14.40 1.92 -8.63
N VAL A 228 -13.26 1.48 -8.06
CA VAL A 228 -12.71 0.14 -8.26
C VAL A 228 -13.45 -0.88 -7.39
N SER A 229 -13.58 -0.60 -6.09
CA SER A 229 -14.36 -1.38 -5.13
C SER A 229 -14.67 -0.54 -3.89
N GLU A 230 -15.88 -0.65 -3.34
CA GLU A 230 -16.27 0.06 -2.11
C GLU A 230 -15.35 -0.29 -0.93
N GLU A 231 -14.88 -1.53 -0.90
CA GLU A 231 -13.95 -2.08 0.08
C GLU A 231 -12.58 -1.37 0.09
N LEU A 232 -12.12 -0.85 -1.05
CA LEU A 232 -10.82 -0.16 -1.14
C LEU A 232 -10.89 1.31 -0.73
N ARG A 233 -12.09 1.87 -0.56
CA ARG A 233 -12.32 3.30 -0.37
C ARG A 233 -11.51 3.86 0.81
N ASP A 234 -11.52 3.14 1.93
CA ASP A 234 -11.01 3.63 3.22
C ASP A 234 -9.80 2.83 3.73
N LEU A 235 -9.00 2.23 2.83
CA LEU A 235 -7.77 1.53 3.25
C LEU A 235 -6.84 2.47 4.04
N PRO A 236 -6.06 1.99 5.01
CA PRO A 236 -4.91 2.72 5.54
C PRO A 236 -3.82 2.94 4.49
N GLN A 237 -2.89 3.88 4.74
CA GLN A 237 -1.80 4.13 3.79
C GLN A 237 -0.90 2.91 3.61
N TYR A 238 -0.50 2.25 4.70
CA TYR A 238 0.38 1.09 4.62
C TYR A 238 -0.29 -0.09 3.92
N GLU A 239 -1.55 -0.36 4.26
CA GLU A 239 -2.37 -1.38 3.59
C GLU A 239 -2.40 -1.18 2.07
N TYR A 240 -2.70 0.03 1.63
CA TYR A 240 -2.75 0.37 0.22
C TYR A 240 -1.37 0.31 -0.46
N ALA A 241 -0.34 0.91 0.17
CA ALA A 241 1.01 0.93 -0.38
C ALA A 241 1.60 -0.48 -0.47
N SER A 242 1.33 -1.34 0.52
CA SER A 242 1.70 -2.75 0.54
C SER A 242 1.07 -3.52 -0.61
N ARG A 243 -0.24 -3.35 -0.84
CA ARG A 243 -0.94 -3.97 -1.98
C ARG A 243 -0.35 -3.50 -3.31
N LEU A 244 -0.04 -2.21 -3.44
CA LEU A 244 0.62 -1.68 -4.64
C LEU A 244 2.02 -2.27 -4.82
N SER A 245 2.85 -2.29 -3.78
CA SER A 245 4.19 -2.90 -3.81
C SER A 245 4.15 -4.35 -4.29
N PHE A 246 3.16 -5.13 -3.86
CA PHE A 246 2.95 -6.48 -4.36
C PHE A 246 2.46 -6.48 -5.82
N ALA A 247 1.44 -5.68 -6.16
CA ALA A 247 0.84 -5.66 -7.48
C ALA A 247 1.77 -5.13 -8.59
N THR A 248 2.74 -4.27 -8.27
CA THR A 248 3.71 -3.73 -9.23
C THR A 248 4.90 -4.65 -9.47
N ARG A 249 5.05 -5.71 -8.66
CA ARG A 249 6.21 -6.58 -8.70
C ARG A 249 6.11 -7.59 -9.87
N PRO A 250 7.16 -7.73 -10.70
CA PRO A 250 7.17 -8.72 -11.77
C PRO A 250 6.96 -10.14 -11.23
N GLY A 251 6.10 -10.93 -11.88
CA GLY A 251 5.85 -12.32 -11.53
C GLY A 251 5.05 -12.53 -10.23
N ALA A 252 4.58 -11.48 -9.56
CA ALA A 252 3.90 -11.58 -8.26
C ALA A 252 2.59 -12.40 -8.28
N ARG A 253 2.08 -12.77 -9.45
CA ARG A 253 0.84 -13.54 -9.62
C ARG A 253 1.05 -14.88 -10.34
N GLU A 254 2.31 -15.25 -10.58
CA GLU A 254 2.66 -16.53 -11.19
C GLU A 254 3.02 -17.51 -10.05
N PRO A 255 2.37 -18.70 -9.96
CA PRO A 255 2.64 -19.69 -8.93
C PRO A 255 4.04 -20.33 -9.06
#